data_AF-A0A091MFZ9-F1
#
_entry.id   AF-A0A091MFZ9-F1
#
_cell.length_a   1.000
_cell.length_b   1.000
_cell.length_c   1.000
_cell.angle_alpha   90.00
_cell.angle_beta   90.00
_cell.angle_gamma   90.00
#
_symmetry.space_group_name_H-M   'P 1'
#
loop_
_entity.id
_entity.type
_entity.pdbx_description
1 polymer ?
#
loop_
_entity_poly.entity_id
_entity_poly.type
_entity_poly.pdbx_seq_one_letter_code
_entity_poly.pdbx_strand_id
1 'polypeptide(L)'
;ATEQLKDDIEYIQCSIQAKTLALQRMQFMDALRKKIHQGDTDSRMILETFGRIRSLNQRIFEYQQEIREKQQQLIRVRKERFSLSEYNREKLEQVQIMKEKQQQQLASQEDATRKHLLSVLEEEKTVTTTLQNITQNIIFASRVNWAQDPVLKNIVLQLEKNVCLE
;
A
#
# COMPACT_ATOMS: atom_id res chain seq x y z
N ALA A 1 -36.36 35.72 -3.20
CA ALA A 1 -37.80 36.04 -3.00
C ALA A 1 -38.70 34.96 -3.61
N THR A 2 -38.61 34.68 -4.91
CA THR A 2 -39.47 33.67 -5.59
C THR A 2 -39.18 32.22 -5.21
N GLU A 3 -37.91 31.88 -4.95
CA GLU A 3 -37.49 30.52 -4.56
C GLU A 3 -37.89 30.19 -3.12
N GLN A 4 -37.65 31.11 -2.17
CA GLN A 4 -38.16 31.01 -0.79
C GLN A 4 -39.68 30.85 -0.73
N LEU A 5 -40.42 31.60 -1.55
CA LEU A 5 -41.88 31.50 -1.60
C LEU A 5 -42.35 30.11 -2.08
N LYS A 6 -41.57 29.47 -2.96
CA LYS A 6 -41.85 28.11 -3.46
C LYS A 6 -41.59 27.07 -2.37
N ASP A 7 -40.46 27.18 -1.68
CA ASP A 7 -40.12 26.30 -0.56
C ASP A 7 -41.15 26.42 0.58
N ASP A 8 -41.62 27.64 0.87
CA ASP A 8 -42.67 27.91 1.86
C ASP A 8 -44.00 27.26 1.46
N ILE A 9 -44.38 27.33 0.18
CA ILE A 9 -45.60 26.67 -0.34
C ILE A 9 -45.47 25.14 -0.24
N GLU A 10 -44.33 24.57 -0.63
CA GLU A 10 -44.09 23.12 -0.54
C GLU A 10 -44.12 22.64 0.92
N TYR A 11 -43.55 23.42 1.84
CA TYR A 11 -43.60 23.14 3.28
C TYR A 11 -45.03 23.18 3.83
N ILE A 12 -45.80 24.22 3.50
CA ILE A 12 -47.20 24.35 3.93
C ILE A 12 -48.04 23.20 3.36
N GLN A 13 -47.82 22.82 2.10
CA GLN A 13 -48.53 21.73 1.46
C GLN A 13 -48.22 20.39 2.13
N CYS A 14 -46.95 20.09 2.42
CA CYS A 14 -46.54 18.92 3.19
C CYS A 14 -47.20 18.92 4.59
N SER A 15 -47.25 20.08 5.25
CA SER A 15 -47.87 20.23 6.57
C SER A 15 -49.37 19.97 6.54
N ILE A 16 -50.09 20.49 5.55
CA ILE A 16 -51.53 20.25 5.38
C ILE A 16 -51.80 18.77 5.10
N GLN A 17 -51.02 18.14 4.22
CA GLN A 17 -51.14 16.72 3.92
C GLN A 17 -50.89 15.85 5.16
N ALA A 18 -49.84 16.15 5.94
CA ALA A 18 -49.53 15.45 7.18
C ALA A 18 -50.67 15.57 8.21
N LYS A 19 -51.20 16.79 8.41
CA LYS A 19 -52.33 17.04 9.32
C LYS A 19 -53.61 16.33 8.86
N THR A 20 -53.89 16.36 7.56
CA THR A 20 -55.06 15.68 6.97
C THR A 20 -54.98 14.19 7.15
N LEU A 21 -53.82 13.59 6.88
CA LEU A 21 -53.58 12.17 7.09
C LEU A 21 -53.71 11.78 8.56
N ALA A 22 -53.20 12.60 9.48
CA ALA A 22 -53.33 12.38 10.91
C ALA A 22 -54.81 12.37 11.35
N LEU A 23 -55.60 13.34 10.87
CA LEU A 23 -57.03 13.42 11.16
C LEU A 23 -57.81 12.23 10.57
N GLN A 24 -57.54 11.85 9.32
CA GLN A 24 -58.13 10.66 8.70
C GLN A 24 -57.81 9.38 9.48
N ARG A 25 -56.57 9.22 9.95
CA ARG A 25 -56.17 8.09 10.80
C ARG A 25 -56.91 8.09 12.13
N MET A 26 -57.07 9.25 12.78
CA MET A 26 -57.84 9.34 14.03
C MET A 26 -59.30 8.94 13.83
N GLN A 27 -59.94 9.46 12.78
CA GLN A 27 -61.33 9.14 12.45
C GLN A 27 -61.50 7.66 12.13
N PHE A 28 -60.61 7.08 11.34
CA PHE A 28 -60.61 5.66 11.04
C PHE A 28 -60.46 4.81 12.30
N MET A 29 -59.51 5.16 13.18
CA MET A 29 -59.30 4.43 14.43
C MET A 29 -60.48 4.52 15.38
N ASP A 30 -61.17 5.66 15.43
CA ASP A 30 -62.40 5.81 16.21
C ASP A 30 -63.54 4.93 15.66
N ALA A 31 -63.77 4.95 14.34
CA ALA A 31 -64.75 4.10 13.68
C ALA A 31 -64.44 2.60 13.90
N LEU A 32 -63.17 2.22 13.76
CA LEU A 32 -62.69 0.87 13.99
C LEU A 32 -62.87 0.43 15.45
N ARG A 33 -62.56 1.31 16.41
CA ARG A 33 -62.78 1.04 17.84
C ARG A 33 -64.26 0.78 18.12
N LYS A 34 -65.14 1.62 17.58
CA LYS A 34 -66.60 1.44 17.70
C LYS A 34 -67.05 0.12 17.09
N LYS A 35 -66.48 -0.28 15.95
CA LYS A 35 -66.74 -1.59 15.34
C LYS A 35 -66.33 -2.74 16.25
N ILE A 36 -65.11 -2.74 16.78
CA ILE A 36 -64.61 -3.78 17.68
C ILE A 36 -65.47 -3.90 18.96
N HIS A 37 -66.03 -2.80 19.47
CA HIS A 37 -66.91 -2.81 20.64
C HIS A 37 -68.28 -3.48 20.37
N GLN A 38 -68.66 -3.71 19.10
CA GLN A 38 -69.91 -4.40 18.75
C GLN A 38 -69.84 -5.90 19.08
N GLY A 39 -68.64 -6.47 19.22
CA GLY A 39 -68.45 -7.84 19.72
C GLY A 39 -68.97 -8.95 18.79
N ASP A 40 -69.30 -8.60 17.55
CA ASP A 40 -69.77 -9.52 16.52
C ASP A 40 -68.63 -10.39 15.95
N THR A 41 -68.99 -11.31 15.05
CA THR A 41 -68.03 -12.21 14.37
C THR A 41 -66.96 -11.41 13.63
N ASP A 42 -67.33 -10.30 13.00
CA ASP A 42 -66.42 -9.41 12.27
C ASP A 42 -65.40 -8.75 13.22
N SER A 43 -65.83 -8.32 14.41
CA SER A 43 -64.95 -7.78 15.46
C SER A 43 -63.87 -8.79 15.88
N ARG A 44 -64.23 -10.07 15.99
CA ARG A 44 -63.29 -11.14 16.34
C ARG A 44 -62.25 -11.36 15.23
N MET A 45 -62.69 -11.40 13.98
CA MET A 45 -61.79 -11.52 12.81
C MET A 45 -60.83 -10.35 12.71
N ILE A 46 -61.31 -9.13 12.97
CA ILE A 46 -60.49 -7.92 13.02
C ILE A 46 -59.41 -8.03 14.10
N LEU A 47 -59.77 -8.42 15.33
CA LEU A 47 -58.81 -8.58 16.44
C LEU A 47 -57.76 -9.65 16.15
N GLU A 48 -58.16 -10.80 15.59
CA GLU A 48 -57.23 -11.85 15.20
C GLU A 48 -56.23 -11.35 14.14
N THR A 49 -56.73 -10.62 13.15
CA THR A 49 -55.90 -10.00 12.11
C THR A 49 -54.92 -8.99 12.72
N PHE A 50 -55.35 -8.16 13.65
CA PHE A 50 -54.46 -7.25 14.38
C PHE A 50 -53.39 -7.98 15.20
N GLY A 51 -53.74 -9.11 15.83
CA GLY A 51 -52.78 -9.97 16.52
C GLY A 51 -51.69 -10.49 15.58
N ARG A 52 -52.09 -10.97 14.40
CA ARG A 52 -51.17 -11.43 13.35
C ARG A 52 -50.29 -10.30 12.84
N ILE A 53 -50.86 -9.12 12.54
CA ILE A 53 -50.12 -7.93 12.10
C ILE A 53 -49.11 -7.50 13.17
N ARG A 54 -49.50 -7.49 14.45
CA ARG A 54 -48.60 -7.17 15.57
C ARG A 54 -47.42 -8.15 15.62
N SER A 55 -47.68 -9.45 15.51
CA SER A 55 -46.60 -10.45 15.50
C SER A 55 -45.66 -10.28 14.32
N LEU A 56 -46.18 -9.98 13.13
CA LEU A 56 -45.37 -9.70 11.94
C LEU A 56 -44.50 -8.45 12.13
N ASN A 57 -45.09 -7.36 12.61
CA ASN A 57 -44.37 -6.11 12.86
C ASN A 57 -43.26 -6.28 13.91
N GLN A 58 -43.49 -7.10 14.94
CA GLN A 58 -42.48 -7.43 15.93
C GLN A 58 -41.26 -8.11 15.27
N ARG A 59 -41.49 -9.12 14.42
CA ARG A 59 -40.41 -9.81 13.69
C ARG A 59 -39.70 -8.88 12.72
N ILE A 60 -40.43 -8.02 12.02
CA ILE A 60 -39.85 -7.02 11.12
C ILE A 60 -38.93 -6.08 11.91
N PHE A 61 -39.37 -5.64 13.09
CA PHE A 61 -38.56 -4.79 13.96
C PHE A 61 -37.28 -5.48 14.42
N GLU A 62 -37.38 -6.74 14.84
CA GLU A 62 -36.22 -7.56 15.22
C GLU A 62 -35.21 -7.70 14.07
N TYR A 63 -35.67 -8.03 12.86
CA TYR A 63 -34.80 -8.09 11.69
C TYR A 63 -34.18 -6.73 11.34
N GLN A 64 -34.93 -5.64 11.45
CA GLN A 64 -34.38 -4.30 11.23
C GLN A 64 -33.31 -3.93 12.27
N GLN A 65 -33.47 -4.39 13.52
CA GLN A 65 -32.44 -4.23 14.54
C GLN A 65 -31.20 -5.04 14.19
N GLU A 66 -31.36 -6.32 13.84
CA GLU A 66 -30.23 -7.18 13.45
C GLU A 66 -29.48 -6.61 12.24
N ILE A 67 -30.19 -6.13 11.21
CA ILE A 67 -29.58 -5.47 10.05
C ILE A 67 -28.73 -4.27 10.48
N ARG A 68 -29.23 -3.43 11.38
CA ARG A 68 -28.48 -2.27 11.89
C ARG A 68 -27.22 -2.69 12.65
N GLU A 69 -27.31 -3.72 13.48
CA GLU A 69 -26.16 -4.26 14.21
C GLU A 69 -25.11 -4.82 13.25
N LYS A 70 -25.51 -5.61 12.25
CA LYS A 70 -24.62 -6.13 11.21
C LYS A 70 -23.97 -5.02 10.38
N GLN A 71 -24.73 -3.99 10.02
CA GLN A 71 -24.19 -2.82 9.33
C GLN A 71 -23.13 -2.10 10.18
N GLN A 72 -23.36 -1.94 11.49
CA GLN A 72 -22.36 -1.36 12.39
C GLN A 72 -21.11 -2.21 12.50
N GLN A 73 -21.24 -3.54 12.61
CA GLN A 73 -20.10 -4.46 12.60
C GLN A 73 -19.30 -4.34 11.30
N LEU A 74 -19.98 -4.28 10.15
CA LEU A 74 -19.36 -4.12 8.85
C LEU A 74 -18.59 -2.80 8.75
N ILE A 75 -19.15 -1.71 9.27
CA ILE A 75 -18.46 -0.41 9.33
C ILE A 75 -17.19 -0.50 10.20
N ARG A 76 -17.23 -1.20 11.34
CA ARG A 76 -16.05 -1.40 12.21
C ARG A 76 -14.95 -2.16 11.47
N VAL A 77 -15.28 -3.30 10.87
CA VAL A 77 -14.32 -4.11 10.09
C VAL A 77 -13.70 -3.29 8.94
N ARG A 78 -14.51 -2.48 8.24
CA ARG A 78 -13.98 -1.59 7.18
C ARG A 78 -12.99 -0.56 7.72
N LYS A 79 -13.26 0.02 8.90
CA LYS A 79 -12.33 0.97 9.55
C LYS A 79 -11.03 0.29 9.96
N GLU A 80 -11.11 -0.89 10.59
CA GLU A 80 -9.92 -1.67 10.97
C GLU A 80 -9.07 -2.03 9.77
N ARG A 81 -9.71 -2.52 8.69
CA ARG A 81 -9.03 -2.84 7.43
C ARG A 81 -8.35 -1.61 6.83
N PHE A 82 -9.01 -0.45 6.88
CA PHE A 82 -8.44 0.80 6.38
C PHE A 82 -7.20 1.21 7.19
N SER A 83 -7.27 1.19 8.53
CA SER A 83 -6.11 1.49 9.38
C SER A 83 -4.95 0.53 9.14
N LEU A 84 -5.23 -0.76 8.95
CA LEU A 84 -4.21 -1.76 8.65
C LEU A 84 -3.57 -1.51 7.27
N SER A 85 -4.36 -1.11 6.28
CA SER A 85 -3.85 -0.76 4.95
C SER A 85 -2.89 0.42 5.00
N GLU A 86 -3.23 1.48 5.76
CA GLU A 86 -2.35 2.63 5.94
C GLU A 86 -1.06 2.24 6.65
N TYR A 87 -1.16 1.48 7.75
CA TYR A 87 0.02 0.97 8.45
C TYR A 87 0.93 0.12 7.55
N ASN A 88 0.34 -0.77 6.76
CA ASN A 88 1.08 -1.61 5.81
C ASN A 88 1.76 -0.77 4.73
N ARG A 89 1.09 0.28 4.23
CA ARG A 89 1.68 1.23 3.26
C ARG A 89 2.90 1.92 3.85
N GLU A 90 2.78 2.48 5.05
CA GLU A 90 3.91 3.11 5.76
C GLU A 90 5.08 2.14 5.98
N LYS A 91 4.78 0.88 6.34
CA LYS A 91 5.82 -0.15 6.51
C LYS A 91 6.49 -0.54 5.21
N LEU A 92 5.73 -0.62 4.11
CA LEU A 92 6.28 -0.91 2.79
C LEU A 92 7.21 0.23 2.33
N GLU A 93 6.82 1.49 2.56
CA GLU A 93 7.65 2.66 2.26
C GLU A 93 8.96 2.62 3.07
N GLN A 94 8.89 2.29 4.36
CA GLN A 94 10.09 2.12 5.20
C GLN A 94 11.01 1.02 4.69
N VAL A 95 10.47 -0.14 4.29
CA VAL A 95 11.26 -1.25 3.73
C VAL A 95 11.94 -0.84 2.42
N GLN A 96 11.23 -0.12 1.55
CA GLN A 96 11.77 0.36 0.29
C GLN A 96 12.94 1.32 0.51
N ILE A 97 12.80 2.29 1.42
CA ILE A 97 13.87 3.23 1.79
C ILE A 97 15.09 2.49 2.36
N MET A 98 14.88 1.51 3.24
CA MET A 98 15.97 0.71 3.80
C MET A 98 16.70 -0.09 2.72
N LYS A 99 15.96 -0.67 1.77
CA LYS A 99 16.51 -1.42 0.64
C LYS A 99 17.38 -0.53 -0.26
N GLU A 100 16.89 0.67 -0.60
CA GLU A 100 17.65 1.64 -1.39
C GLU A 100 18.93 2.06 -0.69
N LYS A 101 18.87 2.34 0.62
CA LYS A 101 20.05 2.68 1.42
C LYS A 101 21.07 1.53 1.45
N GLN A 102 20.60 0.28 1.58
CA GLN A 102 21.48 -0.89 1.58
C GLN A 102 22.14 -1.08 0.20
N GLN A 103 21.41 -0.88 -0.89
CA GLN A 103 21.97 -0.95 -2.25
C GLN A 103 23.03 0.14 -2.48
N GLN A 104 22.79 1.37 -2.03
CA GLN A 104 23.77 2.45 -2.11
C GLN A 104 25.04 2.15 -1.30
N GLN A 105 24.88 1.57 -0.10
CA GLN A 105 26.03 1.17 0.72
C GLN A 105 26.85 0.06 0.05
N LEU A 106 26.20 -0.96 -0.52
CA LEU A 106 26.87 -2.02 -1.26
C LEU A 106 27.62 -1.46 -2.48
N ALA A 107 26.97 -0.62 -3.29
CA ALA A 107 27.61 0.01 -4.45
C ALA A 107 28.82 0.86 -4.05
N SER A 108 28.69 1.66 -2.97
CA SER A 108 29.81 2.47 -2.47
C SER A 108 30.96 1.61 -1.94
N GLN A 109 30.68 0.48 -1.30
CA GLN A 109 31.70 -0.45 -0.82
C GLN A 109 32.39 -1.15 -1.98
N GLU A 110 31.64 -1.63 -2.97
CA GLU A 110 32.17 -2.23 -4.19
C GLU A 110 33.07 -1.23 -4.93
N ASP A 111 32.65 0.02 -5.11
CA ASP A 111 33.48 1.06 -5.73
C ASP A 111 34.75 1.36 -4.94
N ALA A 112 34.67 1.41 -3.60
CA ALA A 112 35.84 1.62 -2.75
C ALA A 112 36.84 0.46 -2.88
N THR A 113 36.35 -0.78 -2.85
CA THR A 113 37.19 -1.98 -3.04
C THR A 113 37.83 -2.02 -4.43
N ARG A 114 37.08 -1.62 -5.47
CA ARG A 114 37.58 -1.55 -6.84
C ARG A 114 38.69 -0.51 -6.97
N LYS A 115 38.51 0.69 -6.41
CA LYS A 115 39.54 1.74 -6.41
C LYS A 115 40.79 1.30 -5.66
N HIS A 116 40.65 0.63 -4.52
CA HIS A 116 41.78 0.08 -3.79
C HIS A 116 42.52 -0.98 -4.62
N LEU A 117 41.81 -1.91 -5.25
CA LEU A 117 42.42 -2.94 -6.11
C LEU A 117 43.19 -2.31 -7.28
N LEU A 118 42.63 -1.29 -7.92
CA LEU A 118 43.30 -0.55 -9.00
C LEU A 118 44.56 0.16 -8.50
N SER A 119 44.52 0.79 -7.32
CA SER A 119 45.68 1.45 -6.71
C SER A 119 46.82 0.45 -6.44
N VAL A 120 46.50 -0.71 -5.87
CA VAL A 120 47.50 -1.77 -5.61
C VAL A 120 48.07 -2.30 -6.91
N LEU A 121 47.23 -2.49 -7.93
CA LEU A 121 47.69 -2.94 -9.25
C LEU A 121 48.64 -1.91 -9.89
N GLU A 122 48.34 -0.61 -9.78
CA GLU A 122 49.23 0.45 -10.27
C GLU A 122 50.57 0.46 -9.52
N GLU A 123 50.55 0.32 -8.19
CA GLU A 123 51.77 0.21 -7.38
C GLU A 123 52.62 -1.00 -7.81
N GLU A 124 52.03 -2.20 -7.89
CA GLU A 124 52.71 -3.43 -8.35
C GLU A 124 53.26 -3.27 -9.78
N LYS A 125 52.54 -2.59 -10.67
CA LYS A 125 53.00 -2.29 -12.02
C LYS A 125 54.25 -1.38 -11.99
N THR A 126 54.25 -0.34 -11.16
CA THR A 126 55.42 0.54 -11.04
C THR A 126 56.63 -0.19 -10.49
N VAL A 127 56.45 -1.02 -9.45
CA VAL A 127 57.52 -1.85 -8.88
C VAL A 127 58.07 -2.81 -9.91
N THR A 128 57.21 -3.53 -10.64
CA THR A 128 57.65 -4.48 -11.67
C THR A 128 58.43 -3.78 -12.78
N THR A 129 57.95 -2.62 -13.25
CA THR A 129 58.62 -1.84 -14.30
C THR A 129 59.99 -1.32 -13.84
N THR A 130 60.10 -0.84 -12.60
CA THR A 130 61.39 -0.38 -12.06
C THR A 130 62.38 -1.54 -11.91
N LEU A 131 61.92 -2.70 -11.45
CA LEU A 131 62.76 -3.90 -11.35
C LEU A 131 63.23 -4.40 -12.73
N GLN A 132 62.35 -4.38 -13.73
CA GLN A 132 62.71 -4.70 -15.12
C GLN A 132 63.81 -3.76 -15.63
N ASN A 133 63.64 -2.45 -15.45
CA ASN A 133 64.62 -1.43 -15.87
C ASN A 133 65.97 -1.60 -15.16
N ILE A 134 65.98 -1.86 -13.85
CA ILE A 134 67.21 -2.11 -13.08
C ILE A 134 67.92 -3.36 -13.62
N THR A 135 67.18 -4.44 -13.86
CA THR A 135 67.75 -5.71 -14.35
C THR A 135 68.36 -5.55 -15.75
N GLN A 136 67.68 -4.85 -16.65
CA GLN A 136 68.22 -4.50 -17.98
C GLN A 136 69.52 -3.69 -17.87
N ASN A 137 69.53 -2.65 -17.03
CA ASN A 137 70.71 -1.82 -16.82
C ASN A 137 71.90 -2.61 -16.26
N ILE A 138 71.67 -3.55 -15.35
CA ILE A 138 72.72 -4.44 -14.81
C ILE A 138 73.28 -5.33 -15.91
N ILE A 139 72.41 -5.94 -16.74
CA ILE A 139 72.84 -6.79 -17.87
C ILE A 139 73.69 -5.97 -18.84
N PHE A 140 73.26 -4.76 -19.22
CA PHE A 140 74.03 -3.87 -20.10
C PHE A 140 75.37 -3.43 -19.48
N ALA A 141 75.40 -3.09 -18.19
CA ALA A 141 76.60 -2.68 -17.47
C ALA A 141 77.62 -3.81 -17.29
N SER A 142 77.16 -5.06 -17.22
CA SER A 142 78.02 -6.25 -17.05
C SER A 142 78.93 -6.54 -18.25
N ARG A 143 78.73 -5.86 -19.39
CA ARG A 143 79.48 -6.03 -20.67
C ARG A 143 79.50 -7.48 -21.20
N VAL A 144 78.63 -8.35 -20.70
CA VAL A 144 78.40 -9.70 -21.24
C VAL A 144 77.75 -9.56 -22.61
N ASN A 145 78.21 -10.32 -23.61
CA ASN A 145 77.66 -10.28 -24.96
C ASN A 145 76.32 -11.04 -25.04
N TRP A 146 75.30 -10.47 -24.40
CA TRP A 146 73.96 -11.02 -24.23
C TRP A 146 73.25 -11.33 -25.57
N ALA A 147 73.68 -10.71 -26.67
CA ALA A 147 73.12 -10.97 -28.00
C ALA A 147 73.60 -12.29 -28.64
N GLN A 148 74.73 -12.83 -28.17
CA GLN A 148 75.30 -14.10 -28.63
C GLN A 148 74.83 -15.30 -27.82
N ASP A 149 74.48 -15.10 -26.55
CA ASP A 149 73.87 -16.16 -25.73
C ASP A 149 72.34 -16.21 -25.99
N PRO A 150 71.82 -17.33 -26.54
CA PRO A 150 70.40 -17.48 -26.82
C PRO A 150 69.49 -17.30 -25.59
N VAL A 151 69.98 -17.67 -24.40
CA VAL A 151 69.22 -17.63 -23.16
C VAL A 151 69.10 -16.20 -22.65
N LEU A 152 70.23 -15.49 -22.56
CA LEU A 152 70.27 -14.08 -22.16
C LEU A 152 69.53 -13.18 -23.15
N LYS A 153 69.64 -13.44 -24.46
CA LYS A 153 68.87 -12.73 -25.49
C LYS A 153 67.36 -12.86 -25.26
N ASN A 154 66.87 -14.06 -24.94
CA ASN A 154 65.45 -14.28 -24.67
C ASN A 154 64.99 -13.55 -23.40
N ILE A 155 65.80 -13.56 -22.34
CA ILE A 155 65.49 -12.87 -21.08
C ILE A 155 65.39 -11.35 -21.28
N VAL A 156 66.36 -10.74 -21.98
CA VAL A 156 66.34 -9.29 -22.26
C VAL A 156 65.13 -8.90 -23.12
N LEU A 157 64.82 -9.67 -24.16
CA LEU A 157 63.66 -9.43 -25.03
C LEU A 157 62.30 -9.62 -24.30
N GLN A 158 62.23 -10.52 -23.32
CA GLN A 158 61.04 -10.68 -22.47
C GLN A 158 60.88 -9.53 -21.49
N LEU A 159 61.98 -8.97 -20.97
CA LEU A 159 61.97 -7.79 -20.10
C LEU A 159 61.58 -6.51 -20.87
N GLU A 160 61.89 -6.41 -22.17
CA GLU A 160 61.46 -5.29 -23.03
C GLU A 160 59.96 -5.31 -23.36
N LYS A 161 59.30 -6.48 -23.28
CA LYS A 161 57.85 -6.54 -23.35
C LYS A 161 57.28 -6.01 -22.05
N ASN A 162 57.01 -4.70 -22.02
CA ASN A 162 56.23 -4.08 -20.97
C ASN A 162 54.97 -4.93 -20.74
N VAL A 163 54.63 -5.17 -19.46
CA VAL A 163 53.37 -5.82 -19.08
C VAL A 163 52.23 -4.86 -19.40
N CYS A 164 51.85 -4.79 -20.68
CA CYS A 164 50.58 -4.25 -21.14
C CYS A 164 49.64 -5.45 -21.26
N LEU A 165 48.93 -5.73 -20.17
CA LEU A 165 47.73 -6.55 -20.24
C LEU A 165 46.61 -5.63 -20.73
N GLU A 166 46.16 -5.84 -21.97
CA GLU A 166 44.85 -5.38 -22.45
C GLU A 166 43.73 -6.10 -21.68
#